data_AF-A0A645E8C7-F1
#
_entry.id   AF-A0A645E8C7-F1
#
_cell.length_a   1.000
_cell.length_b   1.000
_cell.length_c   1.000
_cell.angle_alpha   90.00
_cell.angle_beta   90.00
_cell.angle_gamma   90.00
#
_symmetry.space_group_name_H-M   'P 1'
#
loop_
_entity.id
_entity.type
_entity.pdbx_description
1 polymer ?
#
loop_
_entity_poly.entity_id
_entity_poly.type
_entity_poly.pdbx_seq_one_letter_code
_entity_poly.pdbx_strand_id
1 'polypeptide(L)' 'MVLEGVRFALKEEGIEKIPAKGETFDPMLHQAVQTVPASDEVPADTIVEVLQEGYKLHDRVLRPTMVIVAQ' A
#
# COMPACT_ATOMS: atom_id res chain seq x y z
N MET A 1 -9.13 -21.47 -3.89
CA MET A 1 -9.65 -22.19 -2.69
C MET A 1 -8.94 -21.80 -1.40
N VAL A 2 -7.62 -21.97 -1.21
CA VAL A 2 -6.96 -21.62 0.08
C VAL A 2 -6.78 -20.10 0.27
N LEU A 3 -6.42 -19.38 -0.79
CA LEU A 3 -6.10 -17.95 -0.73
C LEU A 3 -7.32 -17.07 -0.40
N GLU A 4 -8.52 -17.50 -0.79
CA GLU A 4 -9.77 -16.83 -0.44
C GLU A 4 -10.16 -17.07 1.02
N GLY A 5 -10.00 -18.30 1.53
CA GLY A 5 -10.28 -18.60 2.93
C GLY A 5 -9.40 -17.80 3.90
N VAL A 6 -8.12 -17.63 3.56
CA VAL A 6 -7.20 -16.78 4.33
C VAL A 6 -7.64 -15.30 4.27
N ARG A 7 -8.01 -14.79 3.10
CA ARG A 7 -8.52 -13.41 2.98
C ARG A 7 -9.81 -13.19 3.77
N PHE A 8 -10.69 -14.18 3.81
CA PHE A 8 -11.94 -14.10 4.58
C PHE A 8 -11.66 -14.05 6.09
N ALA A 9 -10.83 -14.97 6.60
CA ALA A 9 -10.43 -14.99 8.01
C ALA A 9 -9.72 -13.70 8.45
N LEU A 10 -8.81 -13.17 7.61
CA LEU A 10 -8.17 -11.88 7.85
C LEU A 10 -9.20 -10.74 7.96
N LYS A 11 -10.22 -10.75 7.10
CA LYS A 11 -11.26 -9.73 7.08
C LYS A 11 -12.19 -9.83 8.31
N GLU A 12 -12.49 -11.04 8.77
CA GLU A 12 -13.23 -11.28 10.02
C GLU A 12 -12.46 -10.78 11.25
N GLU A 13 -11.14 -10.94 11.26
CA GLU A 13 -10.27 -10.43 12.32
C GLU A 13 -10.07 -8.89 12.25
N GLY A 14 -10.65 -8.21 11.25
CA GLY A 14 -10.54 -6.76 11.08
C GLY A 14 -9.26 -6.29 10.41
N ILE A 15 -8.57 -7.19 9.70
CA ILE A 15 -7.39 -6.88 8.89
C ILE A 15 -7.85 -6.40 7.52
N GLU A 16 -7.60 -5.12 7.25
CA GLU A 16 -7.87 -4.47 5.99
C GLU A 16 -6.59 -4.29 5.19
N LYS A 17 -6.73 -4.32 3.87
CA LYS A 17 -5.65 -3.95 2.98
C LYS A 17 -5.48 -2.43 2.97
N ILE A 18 -4.24 -1.99 2.87
CA ILE A 18 -3.92 -0.58 2.64
C ILE A 18 -3.85 -0.40 1.12
N PRO A 19 -4.91 0.13 0.46
CA PRO A 19 -4.77 0.56 -0.92
C PRO A 19 -3.78 1.72 -0.93
N ALA A 20 -2.80 1.66 -1.82
CA ALA A 20 -1.80 2.71 -1.92
C ALA A 20 -1.59 3.16 -3.36
N LYS A 21 -2.25 2.51 -4.34
CA LYS A 21 -2.04 2.82 -5.76
C LYS A 21 -2.73 4.14 -6.12
N GLY A 22 -1.95 5.15 -6.51
CA GLY A 22 -2.45 6.47 -6.87
C GLY A 22 -2.80 7.38 -5.69
N GLU A 23 -2.53 6.98 -4.46
CA GLU A 23 -2.62 7.86 -3.29
C GLU A 23 -1.31 8.61 -3.05
N THR A 24 -1.37 9.63 -2.20
CA THR A 24 -0.19 10.34 -1.72
C THR A 24 0.68 9.41 -0.86
N PHE A 25 2.00 9.56 -0.97
CA PHE A 25 2.92 8.80 -0.16
C PHE A 25 2.83 9.22 1.31
N ASP A 26 2.64 8.23 2.19
CA ASP A 26 2.51 8.43 3.64
C ASP A 26 3.57 7.56 4.32
N PRO A 27 4.65 8.12 4.88
CA PRO A 27 5.73 7.35 5.50
C PRO A 27 5.29 6.43 6.65
N MET A 28 4.13 6.72 7.26
CA MET A 28 3.55 5.90 8.33
C MET A 28 2.85 4.63 7.82
N LEU A 29 2.36 4.66 6.57
CA LEU A 29 1.56 3.59 5.96
C LEU A 29 2.30 2.90 4.81
N HIS A 30 3.26 3.61 4.20
CA HIS A 30 3.90 3.26 2.94
C HIS A 30 5.42 3.24 3.08
N GLN A 31 6.04 2.24 2.48
CA GLN A 31 7.48 2.08 2.40
C GLN A 31 7.92 2.24 0.94
N ALA A 32 8.60 3.35 0.63
CA ALA A 32 9.14 3.60 -0.70
C ALA A 32 10.36 2.69 -0.95
N VAL A 33 10.26 1.78 -1.92
CA VAL A 33 11.36 0.89 -2.33
C VAL A 33 12.12 1.48 -3.51
N GLN A 34 11.45 2.25 -4.36
CA GLN A 34 12.03 2.89 -5.53
C GLN A 34 11.36 4.24 -5.78
N THR A 35 12.15 5.20 -6.25
CA THR A 35 11.68 6.50 -6.71
C THR A 35 11.82 6.57 -8.23
N VAL A 36 10.75 6.95 -8.92
CA VAL A 36 10.80 7.22 -10.37
C VAL A 36 10.69 8.73 -10.61
N PRO A 37 11.34 9.27 -11.66
CA PRO A 37 11.22 10.69 -11.96
C PRO A 37 9.77 11.06 -12.27
N ALA A 38 9.27 12.12 -11.63
CA ALA A 38 7.94 12.65 -11.88
C ALA A 38 7.80 13.07 -13.37
N SER A 39 6.71 12.64 -13.99
CA SER A 39 6.29 13.03 -15.34
C SER A 39 5.12 14.01 -15.22
N ASP A 40 4.80 14.77 -16.27
CA ASP A 40 3.65 15.69 -16.31
C ASP A 40 2.31 15.05 -15.89
N GLU A 41 2.19 13.71 -16.02
CA GLU A 41 1.00 12.93 -15.66
C GLU A 41 0.95 12.46 -14.20
N VAL A 42 2.05 12.50 -13.45
CA VAL A 42 2.12 11.98 -12.07
C VAL A 42 2.72 13.03 -11.14
N PRO A 43 1.93 13.60 -10.20
CA PRO A 43 2.44 14.58 -9.25
C PRO A 43 3.59 14.01 -8.42
N ALA A 44 4.56 14.85 -8.08
CA ALA A 44 5.56 14.53 -7.05
C ALA A 44 4.84 14.11 -5.76
N ASP A 45 5.40 13.13 -5.04
CA ASP A 45 4.82 12.50 -3.84
C ASP A 45 3.62 11.55 -4.11
N THR A 46 3.37 11.17 -5.35
CA THR A 46 2.31 10.19 -5.70
C THR A 46 2.86 8.78 -5.83
N ILE A 47 2.09 7.80 -5.36
CA ILE A 47 2.42 6.38 -5.50
C ILE A 47 2.08 5.90 -6.92
N VAL A 48 3.12 5.55 -7.66
CA VAL A 48 3.05 5.08 -9.04
C VAL A 48 2.62 3.62 -9.09
N GLU A 49 3.24 2.79 -8.25
CA GLU A 49 2.99 1.36 -8.24
C GLU A 49 3.09 0.76 -6.84
N VAL A 50 2.26 -0.25 -6.59
CA VAL A 50 2.28 -1.05 -5.37
C VAL A 50 2.95 -2.38 -5.66
N LEU A 51 4.17 -2.56 -5.15
CA LEU A 51 4.93 -3.81 -5.26
C LEU A 51 4.40 -4.88 -4.30
N GLN A 52 3.94 -4.45 -3.12
CA GLN A 52 3.43 -5.37 -2.11
C GLN A 52 2.34 -4.70 -1.29
N GLU A 53 1.16 -5.33 -1.26
CA GLU A 53 0.02 -4.88 -0.47
C GLU A 53 0.37 -4.84 1.04
N GLY A 54 0.17 -3.68 1.66
CA GLY A 54 0.22 -3.52 3.10
C GLY A 54 -1.10 -3.96 3.75
N TYR A 55 -1.03 -4.25 5.04
CA TYR A 55 -2.18 -4.65 5.83
C TYR A 55 -2.22 -3.81 7.11
N LYS A 56 -3.42 -3.33 7.46
CA LYS A 56 -3.73 -2.65 8.72
C LYS A 56 -4.75 -3.48 9.49
N LEU A 57 -4.60 -3.54 10.80
CA LEU A 57 -5.58 -4.10 11.73
C LEU A 57 -6.21 -2.93 12.46
N HIS A 58 -7.44 -2.57 12.09
CA HIS A 58 -8.10 -1.36 12.58
C HIS A 58 -7.20 -0.12 12.38
N ASP A 59 -6.70 0.50 13.45
CA ASP A 59 -5.81 1.66 13.43
C ASP A 59 -4.30 1.31 13.47
N ARG A 60 -3.95 0.02 13.54
CA ARG A 60 -2.55 -0.43 13.63
C ARG A 60 -2.06 -0.98 12.30
N VAL A 61 -1.01 -0.38 11.76
CA VAL A 61 -0.30 -0.93 10.59
C VAL A 61 0.41 -2.22 11.01
N LEU A 62 -0.01 -3.35 10.43
CA LEU A 62 0.66 -4.64 10.61
C LEU A 62 1.86 -4.75 9.68
N ARG A 63 1.70 -4.27 8.45
CA ARG A 63 2.74 -4.28 7.44
C ARG A 63 2.56 -3.08 6.51
N PRO A 64 3.59 -2.23 6.33
CA PRO A 64 3.51 -1.11 5.42
C PRO A 64 3.44 -1.62 3.97
N THR A 65 2.78 -0.85 3.12
CA THR A 65 2.69 -1.15 1.69
C THR A 65 4.02 -0.80 1.04
N MET A 66 4.63 -1.72 0.31
CA MET A 66 5.83 -1.40 -0.47
C MET A 66 5.41 -0.77 -1.78
N VAL A 67 5.87 0.45 -2.01
CA VAL A 67 5.42 1.29 -3.11
C VAL A 67 6.59 1.90 -3.86
N ILE A 68 6.33 2.26 -5.11
CA ILE A 68 7.18 3.08 -5.95
C ILE A 68 6.56 4.48 -5.96
N VAL A 69 7.33 5.49 -5.58
CA VAL A 69 6.87 6.89 -5.52
C VAL A 69 7.46 7.71 -6.65
N ALA A 70 6.69 8.66 -7.15
CA ALA A 70 7.19 9.68 -8.08
C ALA A 70 7.85 10.80 -7.27
N GLN A 71 9.09 11.15 -7.61
CA GLN A 71 9.83 12.28 -7.04
C GLN A 71 10.25 13.26 -8.13
#